data_AF-A0A851TD61-F1
#
_entry.id   AF-A0A851TD61-F1
#
_cell.length_a   1.000
_cell.length_b   1.000
_cell.length_c   1.000
_cell.angle_alpha   90.00
_cell.angle_beta   90.00
_cell.angle_gamma   90.00
#
_symmetry.space_group_name_H-M   'P 1'
#
loop_
_entity.id
_entity.type
_entity.pdbx_description
1 polymer ?
#
loop_
_entity_poly.entity_id
_entity_poly.type
_entity_poly.pdbx_seq_one_letter_code
_entity_poly.pdbx_strand_id
1 'polypeptide(L)'
;MASSGEEQSSSSPDWGDSGTELSGAELAGAGASPLDSGEDFEVLEDEDEDLSELPPLEDVKRGRPPAEEGVPVPEQAPADAEDPQEWLDVLGNGLLRKKTLVPGQGEESRPRKGQDVTVRLKATREDGAVVEQEPRLTFTLGDCDVLQALDLCVQLLEMGETALIASDAKYCYGSQGRSPDIPPDAALTLEVELLEARDAPDLELLPGKEKIALANRKRERGNFYYQRADYVLAINSYDIALKVIGSSSKVDFSTEEEAELLDVKVKCLNNLAASQLKLDHYEAALKSCNLVLEHQPGNIKALFRKGKVLAQQGEYREAIPILKAALKLEPSNKTIHAELSKLVKKHADQRSVETEMYRKMLGNPTGVPAKCRDKLPWAIPWKWLFGATAIALGGVALSVVIAARN
;
A
#
# COMPACT_ATOMS: atom_id res chain seq x y z
N MET A 1 -17.49 -8.15 -61.54
CA MET A 1 -16.32 -7.46 -60.97
C MET A 1 -16.72 -7.00 -59.58
N ALA A 2 -16.30 -7.74 -58.56
CA ALA A 2 -16.59 -7.47 -57.16
C ALA A 2 -15.46 -6.63 -56.58
N SER A 3 -15.80 -5.58 -55.82
CA SER A 3 -14.86 -4.72 -55.11
C SER A 3 -14.96 -5.04 -53.64
N SER A 4 -13.90 -5.62 -53.09
CA SER A 4 -13.69 -5.93 -51.69
C SER A 4 -13.34 -4.65 -50.92
N GLY A 5 -14.08 -4.41 -49.83
CA GLY A 5 -13.69 -3.46 -48.78
C GLY A 5 -12.86 -4.17 -47.72
N GLU A 6 -11.75 -3.56 -47.32
CA GLU A 6 -10.94 -3.98 -46.17
C GLU A 6 -11.21 -2.99 -45.03
N GLU A 7 -11.85 -3.49 -43.97
CA GLU A 7 -11.90 -2.86 -42.65
C GLU A 7 -10.60 -3.23 -41.91
N GLN A 8 -9.82 -2.23 -41.50
CA GLN A 8 -8.66 -2.43 -40.63
C GLN A 8 -9.09 -2.24 -39.18
N SER A 9 -8.99 -3.32 -38.41
CA SER A 9 -9.23 -3.39 -36.97
C SER A 9 -8.09 -2.75 -36.17
N SER A 10 -8.46 -1.98 -35.15
CA SER A 10 -7.58 -1.37 -34.17
C SER A 10 -7.08 -2.40 -33.14
N SER A 11 -5.77 -2.62 -33.09
CA SER A 11 -5.09 -3.42 -32.07
C SER A 11 -4.48 -2.51 -30.99
N SER A 12 -4.87 -2.71 -29.73
CA SER A 12 -4.23 -2.10 -28.54
C SER A 12 -2.85 -2.71 -28.27
N PRO A 13 -1.90 -2.01 -27.62
CA PRO A 13 -0.56 -2.53 -27.36
C PRO A 13 -0.58 -3.61 -26.27
N ASP A 14 -0.05 -4.77 -26.65
CA ASP A 14 0.26 -5.94 -25.83
C ASP A 14 1.57 -5.69 -25.07
N TRP A 15 1.51 -5.69 -23.73
CA TRP A 15 2.72 -5.66 -22.89
C TRP A 15 3.30 -7.07 -22.86
N GLY A 16 4.26 -7.33 -23.74
CA GLY A 16 4.81 -8.65 -24.03
C GLY A 16 5.34 -9.41 -22.81
N ASP A 17 4.71 -10.57 -22.60
CA ASP A 17 5.19 -11.73 -21.85
C ASP A 17 6.28 -12.46 -22.66
N SER A 18 7.49 -12.58 -22.12
CA SER A 18 8.57 -13.37 -22.71
C SER A 18 8.61 -14.76 -22.07
N GLY A 19 7.67 -15.62 -22.47
CA GLY A 19 7.69 -17.05 -22.17
C GLY A 19 8.83 -17.77 -22.90
N THR A 20 9.81 -18.27 -22.14
CA THR A 20 10.82 -19.20 -22.65
C THR A 20 10.38 -20.62 -22.33
N GLU A 21 9.99 -21.39 -23.34
CA GLU A 21 9.74 -22.83 -23.21
C GLU A 21 11.05 -23.56 -22.90
N LEU A 22 11.11 -24.24 -21.75
CA LEU A 22 12.08 -25.31 -21.50
C LEU A 22 11.33 -26.56 -21.03
N SER A 23 11.58 -27.64 -21.76
CA SER A 23 10.99 -28.95 -21.60
C SER A 23 11.60 -29.75 -20.44
N GLY A 24 10.71 -30.41 -19.68
CA GLY A 24 10.88 -31.74 -19.07
C GLY A 24 12.01 -31.98 -18.05
N ALA A 25 11.63 -32.09 -16.77
CA ALA A 25 11.82 -33.29 -15.94
C ALA A 25 11.31 -33.06 -14.50
N GLU A 26 10.65 -34.08 -13.94
CA GLU A 26 10.11 -34.15 -12.58
C GLU A 26 11.11 -33.76 -11.48
N LEU A 27 10.62 -33.02 -10.47
CA LEU A 27 11.00 -33.19 -9.06
C LEU A 27 9.95 -32.49 -8.17
N ALA A 28 9.26 -33.28 -7.36
CA ALA A 28 8.36 -32.80 -6.31
C ALA A 28 9.16 -32.02 -5.26
N GLY A 29 8.81 -30.76 -4.99
CA GLY A 29 9.42 -29.96 -3.93
C GLY A 29 8.79 -28.57 -3.77
N ALA A 30 8.22 -28.34 -2.59
CA ALA A 30 7.80 -27.06 -1.99
C ALA A 30 6.84 -26.18 -2.82
N GLY A 31 5.54 -26.22 -2.47
CA GLY A 31 4.60 -25.19 -2.90
C GLY A 31 5.01 -23.84 -2.33
N ALA A 32 5.22 -22.85 -3.20
CA ALA A 32 5.44 -21.46 -2.83
C ALA A 32 4.25 -20.95 -2.00
N SER A 33 4.52 -20.23 -0.91
CA SER A 33 3.45 -19.65 -0.08
C SER A 33 2.71 -18.55 -0.86
N PRO A 34 1.40 -18.36 -0.71
CA PRO A 34 0.69 -17.16 -1.17
C PRO A 34 1.30 -15.81 -0.78
N LEU A 35 2.10 -15.73 0.30
CA LEU A 35 2.90 -14.56 0.64
C LEU A 35 4.16 -14.37 -0.23
N ASP A 36 4.52 -15.40 -1.00
CA ASP A 36 5.71 -15.57 -1.86
C ASP A 36 5.32 -15.74 -3.35
N SER A 37 4.02 -15.77 -3.67
CA SER A 37 3.54 -15.82 -5.06
C SER A 37 3.79 -14.46 -5.73
N GLY A 38 4.74 -14.42 -6.67
CA GLY A 38 5.22 -13.24 -7.41
C GLY A 38 4.21 -12.43 -8.23
N GLU A 39 2.90 -12.62 -8.01
CA GLU A 39 1.83 -11.83 -8.62
C GLU A 39 1.50 -10.54 -7.84
N ASP A 40 1.86 -10.44 -6.56
CA ASP A 40 1.72 -9.21 -5.76
C ASP A 40 2.83 -9.14 -4.69
N PHE A 41 3.77 -8.20 -4.91
CA PHE A 41 4.92 -7.72 -4.10
C PHE A 41 5.40 -8.61 -2.93
N GLU A 42 6.65 -9.09 -3.05
CA GLU A 42 7.42 -9.68 -1.95
C GLU A 42 7.43 -8.73 -0.75
N VAL A 43 6.92 -9.16 0.41
CA VAL A 43 7.11 -8.40 1.66
C VAL A 43 8.60 -8.36 1.94
N LEU A 44 9.29 -7.33 1.44
CA LEU A 44 10.68 -7.07 1.78
C LEU A 44 10.74 -6.95 3.30
N GLU A 45 11.59 -7.80 3.88
CA GLU A 45 11.90 -7.80 5.30
C GLU A 45 12.44 -6.41 5.64
N ASP A 46 11.66 -5.64 6.42
CA ASP A 46 12.14 -4.38 6.97
C ASP A 46 13.21 -4.75 8.02
N GLU A 47 14.49 -4.59 7.69
CA GLU A 47 15.55 -4.49 8.69
C GLU A 47 15.22 -3.26 9.54
N ASP A 48 14.84 -3.47 10.80
CA ASP A 48 14.53 -2.38 11.73
C ASP A 48 15.78 -1.50 11.88
N GLU A 49 15.82 -0.31 11.25
CA GLU A 49 16.83 0.71 11.54
C GLU A 49 16.64 1.18 12.99
N ASP A 50 17.67 0.96 13.81
CA ASP A 50 17.74 1.38 15.21
C ASP A 50 17.87 2.91 15.28
N LEU A 51 16.73 3.61 15.36
CA LEU A 51 16.64 5.08 15.47
C LEU A 51 16.93 5.60 16.89
N SER A 52 17.88 5.01 17.62
CA SER A 52 18.22 5.43 18.98
C SER A 52 19.16 6.64 19.08
N GLU A 53 19.51 7.31 17.97
CA GLU A 53 20.35 8.51 18.00
C GLU A 53 19.79 9.67 17.16
N LEU A 54 18.79 10.38 17.71
CA LEU A 54 18.48 11.75 17.30
C LEU A 54 18.74 12.72 18.47
N PRO A 55 19.47 13.83 18.26
CA PRO A 55 19.74 14.79 19.32
C PRO A 55 18.47 15.57 19.71
N PRO A 56 18.38 16.05 20.97
CA PRO A 56 17.18 16.76 21.44
C PRO A 56 17.02 18.13 20.78
N LEU A 57 15.78 18.44 20.40
CA LEU A 57 15.34 19.73 19.85
C LEU A 57 15.48 20.85 20.90
N GLU A 58 16.22 21.91 20.56
CA GLU A 58 16.28 23.14 21.35
C GLU A 58 15.09 24.06 21.07
N ASP A 59 14.56 24.66 22.15
CA ASP A 59 13.40 25.55 22.16
C ASP A 59 13.66 26.89 21.45
N VAL A 60 13.04 27.09 20.28
CA VAL A 60 13.01 28.41 19.61
C VAL A 60 11.89 29.27 20.19
N LYS A 61 12.27 30.33 20.91
CA LYS A 61 11.36 31.38 21.41
C LYS A 61 10.64 32.09 20.26
N ARG A 62 9.30 32.08 20.29
CA ARG A 62 8.43 32.93 19.45
C ARG A 62 8.59 34.41 19.82
N GLY A 63 9.24 35.17 18.95
CA GLY A 63 9.14 36.63 18.90
C GLY A 63 8.03 37.07 17.95
N ARG A 64 7.14 37.96 18.40
CA ARG A 64 6.08 38.60 17.61
C ARG A 64 6.68 39.80 16.85
N PRO A 65 6.42 40.01 15.55
CA PRO A 65 6.80 41.26 14.89
C PRO A 65 5.73 42.35 15.11
N PRO A 66 6.11 43.65 15.10
CA PRO A 66 5.19 44.75 15.29
C PRO A 66 4.39 45.06 14.01
N ALA A 67 3.24 45.71 14.21
CA ALA A 67 2.37 46.20 13.15
C ALA A 67 3.03 47.36 12.40
N GLU A 68 2.98 47.33 11.07
CA GLU A 68 3.26 48.49 10.22
C GLU A 68 2.12 48.76 9.24
N GLU A 69 1.99 50.05 8.96
CA GLU A 69 0.86 50.78 8.40
C GLU A 69 0.71 50.60 6.87
N GLY A 70 -0.47 50.97 6.39
CA GLY A 70 -0.96 50.71 5.04
C GLY A 70 -0.12 51.31 3.90
N VAL A 71 0.01 50.50 2.84
CA VAL A 71 0.53 50.88 1.52
C VAL A 71 -0.63 50.75 0.52
N PRO A 72 -0.88 51.74 -0.36
CA PRO A 72 -2.02 51.71 -1.27
C PRO A 72 -1.80 50.70 -2.40
N VAL A 73 -2.86 49.96 -2.73
CA VAL A 73 -2.96 48.99 -3.82
C VAL A 73 -2.85 49.72 -5.17
N PRO A 74 -1.93 49.34 -6.08
CA PRO A 74 -2.01 49.78 -7.47
C PRO A 74 -3.08 48.98 -8.20
N GLU A 75 -3.90 49.73 -8.92
CA GLU A 75 -4.93 49.34 -9.87
C GLU A 75 -4.39 48.30 -10.88
N GLN A 76 -5.15 47.23 -11.08
CA GLN A 76 -4.82 46.13 -11.99
C GLN A 76 -4.73 46.63 -13.44
N ALA A 77 -3.53 46.56 -14.02
CA ALA A 77 -3.31 46.63 -15.46
C ALA A 77 -3.74 45.31 -16.12
N PRO A 78 -4.19 45.33 -17.39
CA PRO A 78 -4.64 44.13 -18.09
C PRO A 78 -3.49 43.12 -18.24
N ALA A 79 -3.84 41.83 -18.20
CA ALA A 79 -2.91 40.71 -18.35
C ALA A 79 -2.01 40.91 -19.58
N ASP A 80 -0.71 41.10 -19.33
CA ASP A 80 0.31 41.07 -20.36
C ASP A 80 0.31 39.66 -20.97
N ALA A 81 0.18 39.58 -22.29
CA ALA A 81 0.35 38.34 -23.02
C ALA A 81 1.80 37.89 -22.86
N GLU A 82 2.02 36.82 -22.08
CA GLU A 82 3.33 36.21 -21.91
C GLU A 82 3.92 35.83 -23.28
N ASP A 83 5.20 36.16 -23.48
CA ASP A 83 5.89 35.90 -24.74
C ASP A 83 5.99 34.38 -24.95
N PRO A 84 5.42 33.78 -26.03
CA PRO A 84 5.32 32.33 -26.19
C PRO A 84 6.67 31.58 -26.19
N GLN A 85 7.77 32.31 -26.28
CA GLN A 85 9.14 31.80 -26.31
C GLN A 85 9.78 31.63 -24.93
N GLU A 86 9.16 32.15 -23.86
CA GLU A 86 9.70 32.12 -22.49
C GLU A 86 9.36 30.80 -21.78
N TRP A 87 10.21 30.41 -20.83
CA TRP A 87 9.97 29.22 -20.02
C TRP A 87 9.01 29.56 -18.88
N LEU A 88 7.84 28.91 -18.86
CA LEU A 88 6.92 28.95 -17.73
C LEU A 88 7.39 27.99 -16.64
N ASP A 89 7.68 28.51 -15.45
CA ASP A 89 7.94 27.69 -14.26
C ASP A 89 6.62 27.26 -13.62
N VAL A 90 6.23 26.01 -13.86
CA VAL A 90 4.89 25.48 -13.53
C VAL A 90 4.62 25.49 -12.02
N LEU A 91 5.67 25.30 -11.21
CA LEU A 91 5.56 25.17 -9.75
C LEU A 91 6.28 26.29 -9.00
N GLY A 92 6.93 27.23 -9.70
CA GLY A 92 7.71 28.32 -9.12
C GLY A 92 9.02 27.89 -8.44
N ASN A 93 9.46 26.64 -8.64
CA ASN A 93 10.67 26.09 -8.03
C ASN A 93 11.79 25.76 -9.04
N GLY A 94 11.56 26.03 -10.33
CA GLY A 94 12.48 25.79 -11.43
C GLY A 94 12.64 24.33 -11.85
N LEU A 95 12.01 23.38 -11.14
CA LEU A 95 12.19 21.93 -11.36
C LEU A 95 11.22 21.34 -12.38
N LEU A 96 10.15 22.05 -12.71
CA LEU A 96 9.21 21.67 -13.76
C LEU A 96 8.87 22.91 -14.58
N ARG A 97 9.36 22.95 -15.82
CA ARG A 97 9.21 24.10 -16.70
C ARG A 97 8.60 23.69 -18.03
N LYS A 98 7.67 24.48 -18.55
CA LYS A 98 7.02 24.31 -19.85
C LYS A 98 7.49 25.44 -20.78
N LYS A 99 7.73 25.13 -22.04
CA LYS A 99 7.93 26.11 -23.11
C LYS A 99 7.11 25.71 -24.32
N THR A 100 6.28 26.62 -24.82
CA THR A 100 5.50 26.38 -26.03
C THR A 100 6.40 26.46 -27.26
N LEU A 101 6.30 25.46 -28.14
CA LEU A 101 7.02 25.40 -29.42
C LEU A 101 6.10 25.79 -30.58
N VAL A 102 4.89 25.22 -30.58
CA VAL A 102 3.83 25.53 -31.54
C VAL A 102 2.57 25.84 -30.73
N PRO A 103 1.98 27.04 -30.85
CA PRO A 103 0.76 27.39 -30.13
C PRO A 103 -0.43 26.55 -30.60
N GLY A 104 -1.41 26.34 -29.71
CA GLY A 104 -2.61 25.57 -29.99
C GLY A 104 -3.81 26.44 -30.36
N GLN A 105 -5.00 25.96 -30.02
CA GLN A 105 -6.29 26.58 -30.34
C GLN A 105 -6.80 27.56 -29.27
N GLY A 106 -5.94 28.05 -28.37
CA GLY A 106 -6.32 29.00 -27.31
C GLY A 106 -6.68 28.36 -25.97
N GLU A 107 -6.72 29.16 -24.91
CA GLU A 107 -6.86 28.72 -23.52
C GLU A 107 -8.17 27.97 -23.23
N GLU A 108 -9.27 28.33 -23.90
CA GLU A 108 -10.55 27.62 -23.75
C GLU A 108 -10.52 26.16 -24.23
N SER A 109 -9.51 25.80 -25.04
CA SER A 109 -9.34 24.44 -25.58
C SER A 109 -8.55 23.52 -24.65
N ARG A 110 -8.05 24.02 -23.51
CA ARG A 110 -7.27 23.23 -22.55
C ARG A 110 -8.07 22.05 -21.99
N PRO A 111 -7.43 20.88 -21.80
CA PRO A 111 -8.10 19.72 -21.25
C PRO A 111 -8.40 19.92 -19.76
N ARG A 112 -9.49 19.29 -19.30
CA ARG A 112 -9.90 19.32 -17.89
C ARG A 112 -9.46 18.05 -17.17
N LYS A 113 -9.18 18.18 -15.87
CA LYS A 113 -8.95 17.02 -15.00
C LYS A 113 -10.10 16.00 -15.12
N GLY A 114 -9.76 14.73 -15.27
CA GLY A 114 -10.69 13.62 -15.47
C GLY A 114 -11.06 13.36 -16.93
N GLN A 115 -10.56 14.13 -17.89
CA GLN A 115 -10.67 13.80 -19.32
C GLN A 115 -9.59 12.80 -19.73
N ASP A 116 -9.91 11.95 -20.71
CA ASP A 116 -8.93 11.16 -21.41
C ASP A 116 -8.22 12.03 -22.44
N VAL A 117 -6.93 12.22 -22.27
CA VAL A 117 -6.07 12.98 -23.18
C VAL A 117 -5.22 12.02 -24.00
N THR A 118 -5.05 12.33 -25.29
CA THR A 118 -4.10 11.65 -26.16
C THR A 118 -3.01 12.62 -26.55
N VAL A 119 -1.77 12.25 -26.28
CA VAL A 119 -0.59 13.06 -26.60
C VAL A 119 0.38 12.29 -27.48
N ARG A 120 1.11 13.00 -28.33
CA ARG A 120 2.37 12.49 -28.89
C ARG A 120 3.47 12.83 -27.90
N LEU A 121 4.23 11.84 -27.46
CA LEU A 121 5.29 11.99 -26.48
C LEU A 121 6.63 11.59 -27.08
N LYS A 122 7.65 12.40 -26.85
CA LYS A 122 9.05 12.03 -27.02
C LYS A 122 9.84 12.47 -25.80
N ALA A 123 10.35 11.49 -25.04
CA ALA A 123 11.17 11.74 -23.86
C ALA A 123 12.66 11.58 -24.20
N THR A 124 13.44 12.58 -23.83
CA THR A 124 14.89 12.66 -24.09
C THR A 124 15.61 12.93 -22.78
N ARG A 125 16.71 12.24 -22.53
CA ARG A 125 17.60 12.47 -21.37
C ARG A 125 18.56 13.64 -21.66
N GLU A 126 19.21 14.17 -20.63
CA GLU A 126 20.15 15.30 -20.74
C GLU A 126 21.30 15.07 -21.74
N ASP A 127 21.71 13.82 -21.97
CA ASP A 127 22.74 13.45 -22.95
C ASP A 127 22.23 13.40 -24.40
N GLY A 128 20.95 13.71 -24.62
CA GLY A 128 20.30 13.69 -25.93
C GLY A 128 19.78 12.31 -26.34
N ALA A 129 19.93 11.28 -25.50
CA ALA A 129 19.38 9.95 -25.80
C ALA A 129 17.84 9.97 -25.70
N VAL A 130 17.17 9.54 -26.76
CA VAL A 130 15.71 9.34 -26.76
C VAL A 130 15.43 8.04 -26.02
N VAL A 131 14.73 8.13 -24.89
CA VAL A 131 14.40 6.98 -24.03
C VAL A 131 12.98 6.49 -24.27
N GLU A 132 12.10 7.35 -24.78
CA GLU A 132 10.73 6.97 -25.11
C GLU A 132 10.21 7.80 -26.28
N GLN A 133 9.47 7.17 -27.18
CA GLN A 133 8.77 7.85 -28.25
C GLN A 133 7.46 7.13 -28.52
N GLU A 134 6.35 7.76 -28.12
CA GLU A 134 5.01 7.21 -28.25
C GLU A 134 4.17 8.15 -29.12
N PRO A 135 3.80 7.73 -30.36
CA PRO A 135 3.02 8.58 -31.25
C PRO A 135 1.62 8.88 -30.74
N ARG A 136 1.01 7.97 -29.95
CA ARG A 136 -0.33 8.15 -29.38
C ARG A 136 -0.42 7.52 -27.99
N LEU A 137 -0.03 8.29 -26.97
CA LEU A 137 -0.17 7.91 -25.58
C LEU A 137 -1.51 8.43 -25.03
N THR A 138 -2.40 7.55 -24.58
CA THR A 138 -3.68 7.91 -23.96
C THR A 138 -3.72 7.60 -22.46
N PHE A 139 -4.07 8.62 -21.66
CA PHE A 139 -4.24 8.50 -20.20
C PHE A 139 -5.30 9.46 -19.69
N THR A 140 -5.85 9.17 -18.50
CA THR A 140 -6.82 10.05 -17.82
C THR A 140 -6.07 11.13 -17.06
N LEU A 141 -6.32 12.39 -17.41
CA LEU A 141 -5.60 13.53 -16.87
C LEU A 141 -5.91 13.74 -15.39
N GLY A 142 -4.88 13.72 -14.55
CA GLY A 142 -4.95 13.91 -13.11
C GLY A 142 -5.08 12.62 -12.29
N ASP A 143 -5.02 11.46 -12.93
CA ASP A 143 -4.96 10.16 -12.26
C ASP A 143 -3.52 9.73 -11.93
N CYS A 144 -2.51 10.44 -12.44
CA CYS A 144 -1.09 10.09 -12.29
C CYS A 144 -0.80 8.69 -12.81
N ASP A 145 -1.29 8.37 -14.02
CA ASP A 145 -1.14 7.04 -14.64
C ASP A 145 0.18 6.89 -15.41
N VAL A 146 0.92 7.97 -15.67
CA VAL A 146 2.11 7.93 -16.52
C VAL A 146 3.30 8.59 -15.80
N LEU A 147 3.51 9.89 -16.02
CA LEU A 147 4.52 10.70 -15.35
C LEU A 147 3.80 11.89 -14.71
N GLN A 148 4.13 12.22 -13.47
CA GLN A 148 3.54 13.38 -12.79
C GLN A 148 3.78 14.67 -13.59
N ALA A 149 4.92 14.79 -14.26
CA ALA A 149 5.23 15.89 -15.16
C ALA A 149 4.16 16.08 -16.25
N LEU A 150 3.62 14.98 -16.80
CA LEU A 150 2.56 15.03 -17.81
C LEU A 150 1.24 15.48 -17.18
N ASP A 151 0.83 14.90 -16.04
CA ASP A 151 -0.40 15.31 -15.36
C ASP A 151 -0.41 16.80 -14.98
N LEU A 152 0.73 17.33 -14.53
CA LEU A 152 0.87 18.73 -14.13
C LEU A 152 0.97 19.70 -15.31
N CYS A 153 1.59 19.30 -16.41
CA CYS A 153 1.81 20.17 -17.56
C CYS A 153 0.72 20.07 -18.62
N VAL A 154 0.16 18.88 -18.91
CA VAL A 154 -0.81 18.69 -20.00
C VAL A 154 -2.10 19.47 -19.80
N GLN A 155 -2.52 19.70 -18.55
CA GLN A 155 -3.61 20.62 -18.21
C GLN A 155 -3.36 22.09 -18.63
N LEU A 156 -2.10 22.46 -18.89
CA LEU A 156 -1.68 23.79 -19.37
C LEU A 156 -1.46 23.84 -20.88
N LEU A 157 -1.60 22.71 -21.60
CA LEU A 157 -1.51 22.67 -23.05
C LEU A 157 -2.86 22.99 -23.69
N GLU A 158 -2.83 23.77 -24.76
CA GLU A 158 -3.96 24.01 -25.64
C GLU A 158 -4.10 22.86 -26.66
N MET A 159 -5.30 22.68 -27.22
CA MET A 159 -5.53 21.64 -28.22
C MET A 159 -4.66 21.87 -29.46
N GLY A 160 -3.90 20.86 -29.88
CA GLY A 160 -2.92 20.95 -30.96
C GLY A 160 -1.61 21.63 -30.59
N GLU A 161 -1.43 22.11 -29.35
CA GLU A 161 -0.19 22.73 -28.90
C GLU A 161 0.94 21.68 -28.87
N THR A 162 2.13 22.07 -29.33
CA THR A 162 3.37 21.33 -29.08
C THR A 162 4.22 22.11 -28.10
N ALA A 163 4.61 21.48 -27.00
CA ALA A 163 5.42 22.08 -25.94
C ALA A 163 6.62 21.21 -25.55
N LEU A 164 7.67 21.87 -25.08
CA LEU A 164 8.82 21.26 -24.45
C LEU A 164 8.68 21.38 -22.92
N ILE A 165 8.78 20.27 -22.21
CA ILE A 165 8.71 20.21 -20.76
C ILE A 165 10.08 19.76 -20.24
N ALA A 166 10.75 20.62 -19.48
CA ALA A 166 11.96 20.27 -18.75
C ALA A 166 11.57 19.87 -17.32
N SER A 167 11.84 18.61 -16.95
CA SER A 167 11.41 18.04 -15.68
C SER A 167 12.58 17.43 -14.91
N ASP A 168 12.66 17.78 -13.63
CA ASP A 168 13.45 17.06 -12.65
C ASP A 168 12.99 15.59 -12.51
N ALA A 169 13.91 14.72 -12.10
CA ALA A 169 13.66 13.30 -11.96
C ALA A 169 12.46 12.99 -11.07
N LYS A 170 12.23 13.76 -10.00
CA LYS A 170 11.16 13.48 -9.03
C LYS A 170 9.74 13.52 -9.60
N TYR A 171 9.53 14.21 -10.73
CA TYR A 171 8.24 14.23 -11.45
C TYR A 171 8.18 13.22 -12.60
N CYS A 172 9.25 12.45 -12.79
CA CYS A 172 9.39 11.40 -13.79
C CYS A 172 9.66 10.04 -13.11
N TYR A 173 10.91 9.54 -13.18
CA TYR A 173 11.29 8.23 -12.65
C TYR A 173 12.07 8.32 -11.31
N GLY A 174 12.34 9.51 -10.78
CA GLY A 174 12.94 9.69 -9.45
C GLY A 174 14.24 8.91 -9.22
N SER A 175 14.48 8.55 -7.96
CA SER A 175 15.71 7.91 -7.50
C SER A 175 15.91 6.47 -7.95
N GLN A 176 14.89 5.82 -8.52
CA GLN A 176 15.03 4.45 -9.04
C GLN A 176 15.29 4.40 -10.55
N GLY A 177 14.91 5.45 -11.30
CA GLY A 177 15.02 5.42 -12.77
C GLY A 177 14.15 4.34 -13.44
N ARG A 178 14.45 3.99 -14.68
CA ARG A 178 13.86 2.87 -15.44
C ARG A 178 15.00 2.10 -16.07
N SER A 179 15.23 0.87 -15.62
CA SER A 179 16.26 0.02 -16.21
C SER A 179 15.84 -0.47 -17.60
N PRO A 180 16.73 -0.49 -18.61
CA PRO A 180 18.14 -0.09 -18.58
C PRO A 180 18.41 1.36 -19.03
N ASP A 181 17.38 2.09 -19.46
CA ASP A 181 17.49 3.28 -20.30
C ASP A 181 17.47 4.62 -19.56
N ILE A 182 16.88 4.66 -18.37
CA ILE A 182 16.79 5.86 -17.52
C ILE A 182 17.49 5.58 -16.18
N PRO A 183 18.64 6.22 -15.92
CA PRO A 183 19.33 6.03 -14.65
C PRO A 183 18.54 6.68 -13.49
N PRO A 184 18.84 6.27 -12.25
CA PRO A 184 18.45 7.01 -11.04
C PRO A 184 18.67 8.52 -11.16
N ASP A 185 17.71 9.30 -10.66
CA ASP A 185 17.77 10.76 -10.57
C ASP A 185 17.99 11.48 -11.91
N ALA A 186 17.64 10.84 -13.03
CA ALA A 186 17.73 11.44 -14.35
C ALA A 186 16.62 12.47 -14.60
N ALA A 187 17.02 13.72 -14.86
CA ALA A 187 16.12 14.72 -15.44
C ALA A 187 15.77 14.37 -16.89
N LEU A 188 14.55 14.70 -17.30
CA LEU A 188 14.04 14.44 -18.65
C LEU A 188 13.53 15.71 -19.31
N THR A 189 13.73 15.77 -20.63
CA THR A 189 13.09 16.72 -21.52
C THR A 189 12.02 16.00 -22.33
N LEU A 190 10.77 16.42 -22.18
CA LEU A 190 9.61 15.83 -22.86
C LEU A 190 9.12 16.77 -23.94
N GLU A 191 9.12 16.33 -25.18
CA GLU A 191 8.42 17.01 -26.27
C GLU A 191 7.02 16.40 -26.37
N VAL A 192 5.99 17.22 -26.14
CA VAL A 192 4.60 16.79 -25.98
C VAL A 192 3.70 17.60 -26.90
N GLU A 193 2.91 16.90 -27.73
CA GLU A 193 1.85 17.51 -28.54
C GLU A 193 0.49 16.99 -28.07
N LEU A 194 -0.43 17.90 -27.71
CA LEU A 194 -1.79 17.53 -27.32
C LEU A 194 -2.63 17.27 -28.56
N LEU A 195 -2.96 16.01 -28.83
CA LEU A 195 -3.69 15.61 -30.04
C LEU A 195 -5.20 15.67 -29.84
N GLU A 196 -5.67 15.11 -28.72
CA GLU A 196 -7.10 14.94 -28.44
C GLU A 196 -7.36 15.05 -26.94
N ALA A 197 -8.52 15.59 -26.56
CA ALA A 197 -9.06 15.51 -25.20
C ALA A 197 -10.55 15.22 -25.28
N ARG A 198 -10.98 14.16 -24.60
CA ARG A 198 -12.38 13.71 -24.58
C ARG A 198 -12.80 13.43 -23.14
N ASP A 199 -14.09 13.51 -22.89
CA ASP A 199 -14.60 13.08 -21.59
C ASP A 199 -14.28 11.60 -21.38
N ALA A 200 -13.82 11.27 -20.17
CA ALA A 200 -13.53 9.88 -19.81
C ALA A 200 -14.80 9.03 -19.90
N PRO A 201 -14.67 7.71 -20.16
CA PRO A 201 -15.81 6.83 -20.26
C PRO A 201 -16.67 6.87 -19.00
N ASP A 202 -18.00 6.87 -19.18
CA ASP A 202 -18.94 6.75 -18.08
C ASP A 202 -18.82 5.36 -17.44
N LEU A 203 -18.30 5.32 -16.22
CA LEU A 203 -18.05 4.08 -15.47
C LEU A 203 -19.32 3.25 -15.24
N GLU A 204 -20.51 3.88 -15.29
CA GLU A 204 -21.78 3.17 -15.12
C GLU A 204 -22.23 2.42 -16.38
N LEU A 205 -21.68 2.78 -17.53
CA LEU A 205 -22.00 2.22 -18.84
C LEU A 205 -20.92 1.27 -19.37
N LEU A 206 -19.81 1.09 -18.63
CA LEU A 206 -18.73 0.20 -19.01
C LEU A 206 -19.21 -1.27 -19.01
N PRO A 207 -19.01 -2.03 -20.11
CA PRO A 207 -19.18 -3.47 -20.12
C PRO A 207 -18.28 -4.15 -19.08
N GLY A 208 -18.71 -5.31 -18.56
CA GLY A 208 -17.99 -6.04 -17.50
C GLY A 208 -16.50 -6.24 -17.81
N LYS A 209 -16.17 -6.76 -19.00
CA LYS A 209 -14.79 -6.93 -19.47
C LYS A 209 -13.96 -5.64 -19.47
N GLU A 210 -14.52 -4.54 -19.95
CA GLU A 210 -13.80 -3.26 -20.00
C GLU A 210 -13.59 -2.68 -18.60
N LYS A 211 -14.58 -2.86 -17.72
CA LYS A 211 -14.51 -2.46 -16.31
C LYS A 211 -13.43 -3.24 -15.56
N ILE A 212 -13.34 -4.56 -15.80
CA ILE A 212 -12.27 -5.43 -15.27
C ILE A 212 -10.91 -4.98 -15.79
N ALA A 213 -10.78 -4.77 -17.11
CA ALA A 213 -9.53 -4.33 -17.73
C ALA A 213 -9.05 -2.98 -17.18
N LEU A 214 -9.97 -2.00 -17.05
CA LEU A 214 -9.66 -0.70 -16.48
C LEU A 214 -9.22 -0.81 -15.02
N ALA A 215 -9.93 -1.59 -14.20
CA ALA A 215 -9.57 -1.80 -12.80
C ALA A 215 -8.19 -2.48 -12.66
N ASN A 216 -7.89 -3.47 -13.49
CA ASN A 216 -6.58 -4.13 -13.51
C ASN A 216 -5.46 -3.19 -13.95
N ARG A 217 -5.67 -2.37 -14.99
CA ARG A 217 -4.70 -1.35 -15.40
C ARG A 217 -4.36 -0.39 -14.25
N LYS A 218 -5.37 0.05 -13.49
CA LYS A 218 -5.16 0.91 -12.31
C LYS A 218 -4.45 0.17 -11.18
N ARG A 219 -4.79 -1.10 -10.93
CA ARG A 219 -4.09 -1.97 -9.96
C ARG A 219 -2.61 -2.13 -10.31
N GLU A 220 -2.29 -2.45 -11.56
CA GLU A 220 -0.92 -2.61 -12.05
C GLU A 220 -0.13 -1.32 -11.94
N ARG A 221 -0.76 -0.17 -12.23
CA ARG A 221 -0.15 1.13 -11.97
C ARG A 221 0.16 1.36 -10.49
N GLY A 222 -0.74 0.95 -9.61
CA GLY A 222 -0.47 0.95 -8.17
C GLY A 222 0.71 0.06 -7.80
N ASN A 223 0.79 -1.15 -8.37
CA ASN A 223 1.90 -2.09 -8.15
C ASN A 223 3.23 -1.48 -8.62
N PHE A 224 3.24 -0.79 -9.77
CA PHE A 224 4.40 -0.07 -10.26
C PHE A 224 4.89 0.99 -9.26
N TYR A 225 3.99 1.81 -8.71
CA TYR A 225 4.38 2.80 -7.70
C TYR A 225 4.81 2.17 -6.38
N TYR A 226 4.15 1.08 -5.98
CA TYR A 226 4.46 0.35 -4.77
C TYR A 226 5.91 -0.18 -4.79
N GLN A 227 6.32 -0.81 -5.90
CA GLN A 227 7.69 -1.34 -6.07
C GLN A 227 8.76 -0.23 -5.95
N ARG A 228 8.36 1.01 -6.22
CA ARG A 228 9.21 2.19 -6.17
C ARG A 228 9.20 2.90 -4.82
N ALA A 229 8.54 2.31 -3.82
CA ALA A 229 8.25 2.91 -2.53
C ALA A 229 7.47 4.24 -2.59
N ASP A 230 6.82 4.53 -3.73
CA ASP A 230 5.91 5.67 -3.85
C ASP A 230 4.50 5.26 -3.40
N TYR A 231 4.38 5.03 -2.09
CA TYR A 231 3.16 4.47 -1.51
C TYR A 231 1.96 5.42 -1.61
N VAL A 232 2.19 6.73 -1.74
CA VAL A 232 1.11 7.72 -1.90
C VAL A 232 0.45 7.57 -3.26
N LEU A 233 1.25 7.48 -4.34
CA LEU A 233 0.70 7.23 -5.67
C LEU A 233 0.14 5.82 -5.79
N ALA A 234 0.77 4.83 -5.15
CA ALA A 234 0.23 3.46 -5.12
C ALA A 234 -1.19 3.43 -4.54
N ILE A 235 -1.39 4.07 -3.37
CA ILE A 235 -2.72 4.23 -2.76
C ILE A 235 -3.70 4.90 -3.72
N ASN A 236 -3.31 6.02 -4.34
CA ASN A 236 -4.17 6.73 -5.29
C ASN A 236 -4.63 5.81 -6.44
N SER A 237 -3.72 5.05 -7.05
CA SER A 237 -4.07 4.13 -8.14
C SER A 237 -4.98 2.98 -7.68
N TYR A 238 -4.74 2.39 -6.50
CA TYR A 238 -5.63 1.35 -5.96
C TYR A 238 -7.02 1.90 -5.60
N ASP A 239 -7.11 3.11 -5.05
CA ASP A 239 -8.39 3.76 -4.75
C ASP A 239 -9.17 4.06 -6.04
N ILE A 240 -8.50 4.51 -7.11
CA ILE A 240 -9.13 4.67 -8.42
C ILE A 240 -9.65 3.32 -8.94
N ALA A 241 -8.85 2.24 -8.83
CA ALA A 241 -9.30 0.90 -9.21
C ALA A 241 -10.56 0.47 -8.43
N LEU A 242 -10.58 0.70 -7.12
CA LEU A 242 -11.73 0.39 -6.27
C LEU A 242 -12.95 1.27 -6.58
N LYS A 243 -12.74 2.52 -6.95
CA LYS A 243 -13.81 3.42 -7.43
C LYS A 243 -14.41 2.92 -8.74
N VAL A 244 -13.58 2.45 -9.67
CA VAL A 244 -14.05 1.81 -10.90
C VAL A 244 -14.91 0.61 -10.56
N ILE A 245 -14.44 -0.32 -9.74
CA ILE A 245 -15.18 -1.53 -9.37
C ILE A 245 -16.48 -1.20 -8.61
N GLY A 246 -16.41 -0.28 -7.65
CA GLY A 246 -17.51 0.09 -6.78
C GLY A 246 -18.55 1.05 -7.39
N SER A 247 -18.30 1.56 -8.60
CA SER A 247 -19.27 2.40 -9.31
C SER A 247 -20.54 1.61 -9.64
N SER A 248 -21.71 2.26 -9.49
CA SER A 248 -23.00 1.72 -9.92
C SER A 248 -22.91 1.23 -11.36
N SER A 249 -23.49 0.07 -11.65
CA SER A 249 -23.60 -0.41 -13.03
C SER A 249 -25.02 -0.26 -13.53
N LYS A 250 -25.18 0.28 -14.74
CA LYS A 250 -26.42 0.22 -15.53
C LYS A 250 -26.39 -0.92 -16.55
N VAL A 251 -25.29 -1.66 -16.59
CA VAL A 251 -25.06 -2.81 -17.44
C VAL A 251 -25.05 -4.06 -16.56
N ASP A 252 -25.79 -5.08 -16.98
CA ASP A 252 -25.80 -6.37 -16.28
C ASP A 252 -24.48 -7.12 -16.57
N PHE A 253 -23.89 -7.70 -15.52
CA PHE A 253 -22.67 -8.50 -15.62
C PHE A 253 -23.00 -10.00 -15.55
N SER A 254 -22.18 -10.82 -16.20
CA SER A 254 -22.27 -12.27 -16.02
C SER A 254 -21.78 -12.68 -14.62
N THR A 255 -22.17 -13.86 -14.17
CA THR A 255 -21.69 -14.41 -12.88
C THR A 255 -20.17 -14.55 -12.83
N GLU A 256 -19.54 -14.84 -13.96
CA GLU A 256 -18.09 -14.93 -14.10
C GLU A 256 -17.44 -13.55 -14.01
N GLU A 257 -18.01 -12.53 -14.67
CA GLU A 257 -17.52 -11.15 -14.60
C GLU A 257 -17.64 -10.57 -13.19
N GLU A 258 -18.74 -10.84 -12.49
CA GLU A 258 -18.91 -10.43 -11.08
C GLU A 258 -17.88 -11.10 -10.17
N ALA A 259 -17.60 -12.39 -10.37
CA ALA A 259 -16.60 -13.12 -9.61
C ALA A 259 -15.18 -12.59 -9.87
N GLU A 260 -14.86 -12.25 -11.12
CA GLU A 260 -13.57 -11.67 -11.51
C GLU A 260 -13.41 -10.25 -10.95
N LEU A 261 -14.44 -9.39 -11.03
CA LEU A 261 -14.43 -8.08 -10.38
C LEU A 261 -14.22 -8.17 -8.87
N LEU A 262 -14.82 -9.17 -8.22
CA LEU A 262 -14.62 -9.40 -6.79
C LEU A 262 -13.19 -9.86 -6.47
N ASP A 263 -12.59 -10.71 -7.31
CA ASP A 263 -11.18 -11.10 -7.18
C ASP A 263 -10.24 -9.89 -7.30
N VAL A 264 -10.44 -9.06 -8.35
CA VAL A 264 -9.67 -7.82 -8.54
C VAL A 264 -9.87 -6.87 -7.34
N LYS A 265 -11.10 -6.73 -6.84
CA LYS A 265 -11.41 -5.90 -5.66
C LYS A 265 -10.62 -6.36 -4.44
N VAL A 266 -10.60 -7.67 -4.16
CA VAL A 266 -9.86 -8.22 -3.02
C VAL A 266 -8.36 -7.98 -3.17
N LYS A 267 -7.80 -8.18 -4.37
CA LYS A 267 -6.38 -7.88 -4.67
C LYS A 267 -6.06 -6.40 -4.44
N CYS A 268 -6.88 -5.48 -4.97
CA CYS A 268 -6.72 -4.04 -4.77
C CYS A 268 -6.79 -3.63 -3.30
N LEU A 269 -7.77 -4.12 -2.53
CA LEU A 269 -7.87 -3.83 -1.09
C LEU A 269 -6.66 -4.37 -0.31
N ASN A 270 -6.15 -5.53 -0.69
CA ASN A 270 -4.95 -6.11 -0.11
C ASN A 270 -3.73 -5.21 -0.36
N ASN A 271 -3.50 -4.79 -1.61
CA ASN A 271 -2.36 -3.95 -1.97
C ASN A 271 -2.50 -2.53 -1.39
N LEU A 272 -3.72 -2.01 -1.30
CA LEU A 272 -4.03 -0.77 -0.58
C LEU A 272 -3.66 -0.88 0.90
N ALA A 273 -4.04 -1.97 1.58
CA ALA A 273 -3.68 -2.20 2.98
C ALA A 273 -2.16 -2.28 3.18
N ALA A 274 -1.43 -2.90 2.24
CA ALA A 274 0.03 -2.94 2.28
C ALA A 274 0.65 -1.54 2.16
N SER A 275 0.13 -0.72 1.24
CA SER A 275 0.62 0.64 1.00
C SER A 275 0.33 1.55 2.20
N GLN A 276 -0.87 1.46 2.76
CA GLN A 276 -1.28 2.19 3.97
C GLN A 276 -0.42 1.79 5.17
N LEU A 277 -0.08 0.51 5.30
CA LEU A 277 0.82 0.01 6.34
C LEU A 277 2.22 0.62 6.24
N LYS A 278 2.77 0.78 5.02
CA LYS A 278 4.07 1.41 4.80
C LYS A 278 4.10 2.91 5.12
N LEU A 279 2.93 3.57 5.18
CA LEU A 279 2.77 4.97 5.58
C LEU A 279 2.26 5.14 7.02
N ASP A 280 2.27 4.07 7.83
CA ASP A 280 1.74 4.08 9.20
C ASP A 280 0.28 4.54 9.34
N HIS A 281 -0.50 4.47 8.25
CA HIS A 281 -1.93 4.79 8.24
C HIS A 281 -2.75 3.60 8.79
N TYR A 282 -2.51 3.26 10.06
CA TYR A 282 -3.00 2.01 10.68
C TYR A 282 -4.52 1.86 10.66
N GLU A 283 -5.28 2.91 10.96
CA GLU A 283 -6.75 2.84 10.94
C GLU A 283 -7.30 2.53 9.55
N ALA A 284 -6.71 3.13 8.51
CA ALA A 284 -7.10 2.87 7.12
C ALA A 284 -6.71 1.44 6.70
N ALA A 285 -5.50 1.01 7.05
CA ALA A 285 -5.02 -0.35 6.78
C ALA A 285 -5.90 -1.43 7.43
N LEU A 286 -6.36 -1.21 8.67
CA LEU A 286 -7.30 -2.12 9.34
C LEU A 286 -8.65 -2.19 8.62
N LYS A 287 -9.19 -1.06 8.18
CA LYS A 287 -10.45 -1.02 7.40
C LYS A 287 -10.29 -1.83 6.11
N SER A 288 -9.22 -1.58 5.36
CA SER A 288 -8.91 -2.33 4.12
C SER A 288 -8.77 -3.83 4.38
N CYS A 289 -8.04 -4.23 5.43
CA CYS A 289 -7.92 -5.65 5.80
C CYS A 289 -9.26 -6.28 6.19
N ASN A 290 -10.09 -5.57 6.96
CA ASN A 290 -11.40 -6.08 7.36
C ASN A 290 -12.31 -6.29 6.15
N LEU A 291 -12.34 -5.35 5.19
CA LEU A 291 -13.10 -5.50 3.95
C LEU A 291 -12.65 -6.72 3.14
N VAL A 292 -11.35 -7.02 3.09
CA VAL A 292 -10.86 -8.27 2.47
C VAL A 292 -11.40 -9.49 3.22
N LEU A 293 -11.33 -9.50 4.55
CA LEU A 293 -11.74 -10.63 5.38
C LEU A 293 -13.25 -10.84 5.42
N GLU A 294 -14.06 -9.81 5.15
CA GLU A 294 -15.51 -9.94 4.92
C GLU A 294 -15.82 -10.80 3.69
N HIS A 295 -15.02 -10.66 2.63
CA HIS A 295 -15.16 -11.44 1.39
C HIS A 295 -14.43 -12.79 1.45
N GLN A 296 -13.22 -12.80 2.04
CA GLN A 296 -12.35 -13.96 2.12
C GLN A 296 -11.78 -14.10 3.55
N PRO A 297 -12.53 -14.72 4.49
CA PRO A 297 -12.10 -14.85 5.89
C PRO A 297 -10.78 -15.61 6.08
N GLY A 298 -10.42 -16.47 5.12
CA GLY A 298 -9.17 -17.23 5.09
C GLY A 298 -8.03 -16.56 4.31
N ASN A 299 -8.14 -15.27 3.95
CA ASN A 299 -7.10 -14.59 3.20
C ASN A 299 -5.85 -14.33 4.06
N ILE A 300 -4.78 -15.07 3.77
CA ILE A 300 -3.54 -15.08 4.58
C ILE A 300 -2.84 -13.73 4.55
N LYS A 301 -2.79 -13.06 3.39
CA LYS A 301 -2.24 -11.70 3.23
C LYS A 301 -2.96 -10.71 4.15
N ALA A 302 -4.29 -10.70 4.14
CA ALA A 302 -5.08 -9.79 4.96
C ALA A 302 -4.99 -10.10 6.47
N LEU A 303 -5.01 -11.39 6.86
CA LEU A 303 -4.80 -11.79 8.26
C LEU A 303 -3.42 -11.37 8.77
N PHE A 304 -2.38 -11.63 7.99
CA PHE A 304 -1.00 -11.25 8.33
C PHE A 304 -0.87 -9.73 8.46
N ARG A 305 -1.34 -8.96 7.47
CA ARG A 305 -1.30 -7.49 7.47
C ARG A 305 -2.10 -6.91 8.65
N LYS A 306 -3.31 -7.41 8.91
CA LYS A 306 -4.12 -6.99 10.07
C LYS A 306 -3.38 -7.25 11.39
N GLY A 307 -2.78 -8.43 11.53
CA GLY A 307 -1.97 -8.78 12.70
C GLY A 307 -0.77 -7.85 12.88
N LYS A 308 -0.04 -7.53 11.79
CA LYS A 308 1.09 -6.59 11.80
C LYS A 308 0.66 -5.17 12.16
N VAL A 309 -0.47 -4.68 11.64
CA VAL A 309 -1.03 -3.37 11.99
C VAL A 309 -1.36 -3.28 13.49
N LEU A 310 -2.10 -4.25 14.02
CA LEU A 310 -2.44 -4.30 15.45
C LEU A 310 -1.19 -4.40 16.33
N ALA A 311 -0.20 -5.16 15.89
CA ALA A 311 1.09 -5.24 16.57
C ALA A 311 1.81 -3.87 16.61
N GLN A 312 1.83 -3.13 15.50
CA GLN A 312 2.44 -1.79 15.47
C GLN A 312 1.67 -0.77 16.32
N GLN A 313 0.35 -0.92 16.45
CA GLN A 313 -0.46 -0.12 17.37
C GLN A 313 -0.28 -0.49 18.86
N GLY A 314 0.46 -1.57 19.18
CA GLY A 314 0.64 -2.05 20.55
C GLY A 314 -0.48 -2.97 21.06
N GLU A 315 -1.48 -3.28 20.22
CA GLU A 315 -2.62 -4.14 20.55
C GLU A 315 -2.27 -5.63 20.42
N TYR A 316 -1.25 -6.05 21.17
CA TYR A 316 -0.67 -7.39 21.05
C TYR A 316 -1.66 -8.51 21.41
N ARG A 317 -2.60 -8.23 22.33
CA ARG A 317 -3.62 -9.20 22.76
C ARG A 317 -4.54 -9.61 21.60
N GLU A 318 -4.82 -8.67 20.70
CA GLU A 318 -5.65 -8.90 19.52
C GLU A 318 -4.83 -9.40 18.33
N ALA A 319 -3.60 -8.92 18.17
CA ALA A 319 -2.71 -9.32 17.07
C ALA A 319 -2.33 -10.81 17.10
N ILE A 320 -1.97 -11.35 18.28
CA ILE A 320 -1.51 -12.74 18.44
C ILE A 320 -2.52 -13.77 17.91
N PRO A 321 -3.81 -13.77 18.30
CA PRO A 321 -4.78 -14.75 17.79
C PRO A 321 -4.99 -14.64 16.27
N ILE A 322 -4.90 -13.44 15.70
CA ILE A 322 -5.05 -13.21 14.25
C ILE A 322 -3.85 -13.81 13.49
N LEU A 323 -2.62 -13.53 13.91
CA LEU A 323 -1.43 -14.12 13.30
C LEU A 323 -1.37 -15.64 13.49
N LYS A 324 -1.86 -16.17 14.62
CA LYS A 324 -2.05 -17.62 14.81
C LYS A 324 -3.08 -18.21 13.85
N ALA A 325 -4.13 -17.47 13.50
CA ALA A 325 -5.09 -17.90 12.49
C ALA A 325 -4.43 -17.97 11.11
N ALA A 326 -3.62 -16.97 10.73
CA ALA A 326 -2.83 -17.00 9.51
C ALA A 326 -1.86 -18.20 9.47
N LEU A 327 -1.15 -18.45 10.58
CA LEU A 327 -0.22 -19.58 10.69
C LEU A 327 -0.90 -20.96 10.61
N LYS A 328 -2.17 -21.08 11.05
CA LYS A 328 -2.92 -22.33 10.89
C LYS A 328 -3.20 -22.66 9.42
N LEU A 329 -3.32 -21.63 8.58
CA LEU A 329 -3.54 -21.79 7.14
C LEU A 329 -2.24 -22.11 6.41
N GLU A 330 -1.12 -21.48 6.83
CA GLU A 330 0.22 -21.79 6.34
C GLU A 330 1.21 -22.06 7.48
N PRO A 331 1.30 -23.32 7.96
CA PRO A 331 2.17 -23.66 9.10
C PRO A 331 3.67 -23.54 8.82
N SER A 332 4.08 -23.57 7.55
CA SER A 332 5.48 -23.49 7.13
C SER A 332 5.97 -22.07 6.83
N ASN A 333 5.12 -21.06 6.97
CA ASN A 333 5.46 -19.69 6.59
C ASN A 333 6.43 -19.04 7.59
N LYS A 334 7.68 -18.83 7.15
CA LYS A 334 8.76 -18.29 7.99
C LYS A 334 8.48 -16.85 8.46
N THR A 335 7.89 -16.02 7.60
CA THR A 335 7.57 -14.62 7.89
C THR A 335 6.55 -14.52 9.03
N ILE A 336 5.49 -15.33 8.99
CA ILE A 336 4.47 -15.36 10.05
C ILE A 336 5.09 -15.87 11.38
N HIS A 337 5.96 -16.88 11.33
CA HIS A 337 6.67 -17.37 12.52
C HIS A 337 7.58 -16.29 13.14
N ALA A 338 8.35 -15.58 12.32
CA ALA A 338 9.23 -14.50 12.77
C ALA A 338 8.43 -13.38 13.43
N GLU A 339 7.36 -12.92 12.79
CA GLU A 339 6.49 -11.86 13.31
C GLU A 339 5.80 -12.27 14.63
N LEU A 340 5.26 -13.49 14.70
CA LEU A 340 4.68 -14.03 15.93
C LEU A 340 5.70 -14.11 17.08
N SER A 341 6.94 -14.51 16.77
CA SER A 341 8.01 -14.60 17.77
C SER A 341 8.38 -13.22 18.31
N LYS A 342 8.54 -12.22 17.42
CA LYS A 342 8.76 -10.81 17.78
C LYS A 342 7.62 -10.28 18.66
N LEU A 343 6.38 -10.55 18.26
CA LEU A 343 5.17 -10.11 18.95
C LEU A 343 5.00 -10.72 20.35
N VAL A 344 5.19 -12.03 20.49
CA VAL A 344 5.07 -12.72 21.79
C VAL A 344 6.11 -12.21 22.78
N LYS A 345 7.35 -11.95 22.32
CA LYS A 345 8.39 -11.35 23.15
C LYS A 345 7.98 -9.95 23.63
N LYS A 346 7.58 -9.05 22.72
CA LYS A 346 7.10 -7.70 23.06
C LYS A 346 5.93 -7.72 24.05
N HIS A 347 4.97 -8.62 23.86
CA HIS A 347 3.82 -8.77 24.76
C HIS A 347 4.23 -9.28 26.16
N ALA A 348 5.20 -10.20 26.25
CA ALA A 348 5.72 -10.66 27.53
C ALA A 348 6.45 -9.54 28.28
N ASP A 349 7.27 -8.76 27.56
CA ASP A 349 7.99 -7.61 28.11
C ASP A 349 7.02 -6.54 28.63
N GLN A 350 6.00 -6.17 27.85
CA GLN A 350 4.95 -5.23 28.28
C GLN A 350 4.25 -5.73 29.55
N ARG A 351 3.87 -7.00 29.61
CA ARG A 351 3.20 -7.58 30.78
C ARG A 351 4.11 -7.60 32.01
N SER A 352 5.41 -7.83 31.84
CA SER A 352 6.40 -7.78 32.91
C SER A 352 6.49 -6.36 33.49
N VAL A 353 6.62 -5.36 32.62
CA VAL A 353 6.69 -3.93 32.98
C VAL A 353 5.41 -3.48 33.68
N GLU A 354 4.23 -3.81 33.12
CA GLU A 354 2.93 -3.52 33.75
C GLU A 354 2.85 -4.14 35.15
N THR A 355 3.24 -5.42 35.30
CA THR A 355 3.22 -6.12 36.59
C THR A 355 4.14 -5.46 37.62
N GLU A 356 5.34 -5.03 37.20
CA GLU A 356 6.27 -4.32 38.08
C GLU A 356 5.73 -2.93 38.47
N MET A 357 5.12 -2.20 37.54
CA MET A 357 4.47 -0.92 37.80
C MET A 357 3.32 -1.09 38.79
N TYR A 358 2.41 -2.06 38.57
CA TYR A 358 1.32 -2.36 39.51
C TYR A 358 1.84 -2.75 40.89
N ARG A 359 2.91 -3.55 40.96
CA ARG A 359 3.57 -3.90 42.21
C ARG A 359 4.11 -2.68 42.96
N LYS A 360 4.72 -1.72 42.26
CA LYS A 360 5.21 -0.47 42.84
C LYS A 360 4.06 0.43 43.32
N MET A 361 2.99 0.55 42.53
CA MET A 361 1.84 1.41 42.87
C MET A 361 1.00 0.87 44.03
N LEU A 362 0.83 -0.45 44.16
CA LEU A 362 0.05 -1.06 45.24
C LEU A 362 0.83 -1.21 46.55
N GLY A 363 2.14 -0.92 46.53
CA GLY A 363 3.04 -1.16 47.66
C GLY A 363 3.27 -2.65 47.89
N ASN A 364 4.48 -2.99 48.34
CA ASN A 364 4.78 -4.35 48.78
C ASN A 364 3.88 -4.66 50.00
N PRO A 365 3.06 -5.73 50.02
CA PRO A 365 2.35 -6.16 51.24
C PRO A 365 3.29 -6.72 52.32
N THR A 366 4.61 -6.48 52.21
CA THR A 366 5.61 -6.81 53.22
C THR A 366 5.91 -5.61 54.11
N GLY A 367 4.86 -4.90 54.52
CA GLY A 367 4.83 -4.09 55.73
C GLY A 367 4.08 -4.84 56.82
N VAL A 368 4.55 -6.04 57.21
CA VAL A 368 4.05 -6.67 58.44
C VAL A 368 4.50 -5.79 59.61
N PRO A 369 3.59 -5.17 60.40
CA PRO A 369 4.02 -4.43 61.56
C PRO A 369 4.72 -5.37 62.54
N ALA A 370 5.75 -4.83 63.17
CA ALA A 370 6.66 -5.53 64.06
C ALA A 370 5.93 -6.39 65.11
N LYS A 371 6.42 -7.63 65.25
CA LYS A 371 6.31 -8.56 66.39
C LYS A 371 5.43 -8.08 67.58
N CYS A 372 4.23 -8.62 67.70
CA CYS A 372 3.74 -9.01 69.03
C CYS A 372 4.19 -10.44 69.30
N ARG A 373 5.14 -10.59 70.22
CA ARG A 373 5.56 -11.87 70.79
C ARG A 373 4.46 -12.34 71.74
N ASP A 374 3.61 -13.26 71.28
CA ASP A 374 2.90 -14.14 72.19
C ASP A 374 3.34 -15.57 71.97
N LYS A 375 3.85 -16.15 73.06
CA LYS A 375 4.26 -17.54 73.18
C LYS A 375 3.00 -18.37 73.36
N LEU A 376 2.77 -19.40 72.55
CA LEU A 376 2.78 -20.82 72.95
C LEU A 376 2.48 -21.75 71.74
N PRO A 377 2.85 -23.04 71.81
CA PRO A 377 3.20 -23.85 70.65
C PRO A 377 2.07 -24.82 70.25
N TRP A 378 1.89 -25.03 68.94
CA TRP A 378 1.39 -26.30 68.45
C TRP A 378 1.93 -26.57 67.04
N ALA A 379 3.10 -27.20 66.97
CA ALA A 379 3.60 -27.79 65.74
C ALA A 379 3.00 -29.19 65.60
N ILE A 380 2.17 -29.40 64.58
CA ILE A 380 1.71 -30.75 64.21
C ILE A 380 2.80 -31.39 63.35
N PRO A 381 3.40 -32.52 63.76
CA PRO A 381 4.50 -33.16 63.03
C PRO A 381 4.00 -33.82 61.73
N TRP A 382 4.79 -33.69 60.65
CA TRP A 382 4.53 -34.22 59.30
C TRP A 382 4.31 -35.74 59.19
N LYS A 383 4.45 -36.49 60.27
CA LYS A 383 4.23 -37.96 60.31
C LYS A 383 2.76 -38.38 60.22
N TRP A 384 1.80 -37.44 60.35
CA TRP A 384 0.37 -37.74 60.29
C TRP A 384 -0.30 -37.43 58.93
N LEU A 385 0.41 -36.85 57.96
CA LEU A 385 -0.16 -36.55 56.63
C LEU A 385 -0.05 -37.68 55.59
N PHE A 386 0.75 -38.72 55.86
CA PHE A 386 0.89 -39.88 54.95
C PHE A 386 0.10 -41.13 55.38
N GLY A 387 -0.62 -41.09 56.50
CA GLY A 387 -1.43 -42.23 56.99
C GLY A 387 -2.81 -42.36 56.32
N ALA A 388 -3.30 -41.31 55.66
CA ALA A 388 -4.66 -41.27 55.10
C ALA A 388 -4.78 -41.80 53.66
N THR A 389 -3.66 -42.08 52.97
CA THR A 389 -3.67 -42.62 51.60
C THR A 389 -3.50 -44.14 51.53
N ALA A 390 -3.16 -44.81 52.63
CA ALA A 390 -2.94 -46.27 52.65
C ALA A 390 -4.19 -47.11 52.98
N ILE A 391 -5.29 -46.51 53.46
CA ILE A 391 -6.54 -47.24 53.77
C ILE A 391 -7.51 -47.26 52.57
N ALA A 392 -7.37 -46.35 51.60
CA ALA A 392 -8.24 -46.29 50.42
C ALA A 392 -7.91 -47.33 49.33
N LEU A 393 -6.66 -47.83 49.26
CA LEU A 393 -6.25 -48.81 48.25
C LEU A 393 -6.40 -50.28 48.70
N GLY A 394 -6.47 -50.54 50.02
CA GLY A 394 -6.71 -51.89 50.56
C GLY A 394 -8.18 -52.34 50.47
N GLY A 395 -9.14 -51.40 50.40
CA GLY A 395 -10.58 -51.69 50.37
C GLY A 395 -11.10 -52.15 49.00
N VAL A 396 -10.41 -51.81 47.90
CA VAL A 396 -10.84 -52.14 46.53
C VAL A 396 -10.31 -53.52 46.08
N ALA A 397 -9.21 -54.00 46.67
CA ALA A 397 -8.65 -55.31 46.32
C ALA A 397 -9.44 -56.50 46.92
N LEU A 398 -10.18 -56.29 48.02
CA LEU A 398 -10.95 -57.38 48.67
C LEU A 398 -12.35 -57.58 48.04
N SER A 399 -12.93 -56.56 47.40
CA SER A 399 -14.24 -56.65 46.74
C SER A 399 -14.19 -57.34 45.38
N VAL A 400 -13.04 -57.32 44.69
CA VAL A 400 -12.87 -58.03 43.39
C VAL A 400 -12.63 -59.54 43.58
N VAL A 401 -12.04 -59.97 44.70
CA VAL A 401 -11.76 -61.41 44.95
C VAL A 401 -13.00 -62.17 45.44
N ILE A 402 -13.97 -61.49 46.08
CA ILE A 402 -15.22 -62.13 46.55
C ILE A 402 -16.25 -62.27 45.42
N ALA A 403 -16.21 -61.42 44.39
CA ALA A 403 -17.11 -61.52 43.23
C ALA A 403 -16.71 -62.60 42.21
N ALA A 404 -15.52 -63.20 42.33
CA ALA A 404 -15.02 -64.24 41.42
C ALA A 404 -15.19 -65.68 41.93
N ARG A 405 -15.92 -65.89 43.05
CA ARG A 405 -16.05 -67.23 43.67
C ARG A 405 -17.47 -67.69 44.01
N ASN A 406 -18.50 -67.10 43.39
CA ASN A 406 -19.86 -67.65 43.39
C ASN A 406 -20.40 -67.79 41.97
#